data_AF-A0A2R9T2J5-F1
#
_entry.id   AF-A0A2R9T2J5-F1
#
_cell.length_a   1.000
_cell.length_b   1.000
_cell.length_c   1.000
_cell.angle_alpha   90.00
_cell.angle_beta   90.00
_cell.angle_gamma   90.00
#
_symmetry.space_group_name_H-M   'P 1'
#
loop_
_entity.id
_entity.type
_entity.pdbx_description
1 polymer ?
#
loop_
_entity_poly.entity_id
_entity_poly.type
_entity_poly.pdbx_seq_one_letter_code
_entity_poly.pdbx_strand_id
1 'polypeptide(L)'
;MKRRSMIHVLLLCALLLFSLGSAAAYAQPQEEKPRERQLENAMLQQLYPVIRSSLQEIYSEAYPSFGCERIISINERVTMAEDSQHASPVDAMHGATYFEITVGLCKGSGEKIELRLKNDTPTAQYYVDVFHVR
;
A
#
# COMPACT_ATOMS: atom_id res chain seq x y z
N MET A 1 12.30 40.13 54.94
CA MET A 1 12.26 38.70 54.51
C MET A 1 11.21 38.35 53.44
N LYS A 2 10.31 39.26 53.00
CA LYS A 2 9.23 38.94 52.04
C LYS A 2 9.64 38.94 50.55
N ARG A 3 10.66 39.73 50.15
CA ARG A 3 11.05 39.92 48.74
C ARG A 3 11.76 38.70 48.11
N ARG A 4 12.55 37.97 48.90
CA ARG A 4 13.27 36.76 48.44
C ARG A 4 12.32 35.58 48.19
N SER A 5 11.28 35.44 49.02
CA SER A 5 10.25 34.41 48.85
C SER A 5 9.44 34.60 47.55
N MET A 6 9.10 35.84 47.22
CA MET A 6 8.33 36.16 46.00
C MET A 6 9.10 35.82 44.71
N ILE A 7 10.43 35.98 44.70
CA ILE A 7 11.29 35.64 43.55
C ILE A 7 11.34 34.13 43.35
N HIS A 8 11.43 33.35 44.44
CA HIS A 8 11.41 31.89 44.35
C HIS A 8 10.07 31.34 43.85
N VAL A 9 8.95 31.95 44.24
CA VAL A 9 7.61 31.58 43.74
C VAL A 9 7.47 31.89 42.24
N LEU A 10 7.96 33.04 41.78
CA LEU A 10 7.96 33.40 40.36
C LEU A 10 8.86 32.47 39.52
N LEU A 11 10.02 32.07 40.05
CA LEU A 11 10.92 31.11 39.38
C LEU A 11 10.31 29.71 39.30
N LEU A 12 9.62 29.25 40.35
CA LEU A 12 8.91 27.97 40.36
C LEU A 12 7.74 27.95 39.37
N CYS A 13 6.99 29.04 39.25
CA CYS A 13 5.95 29.16 38.23
C CYS A 13 6.51 29.16 36.80
N ALA A 14 7.65 29.83 36.56
CA ALA A 14 8.30 29.81 35.25
C ALA A 14 8.81 28.40 34.88
N LEU A 15 9.40 27.67 35.84
CA LEU A 15 9.84 26.29 35.64
C LEU A 15 8.69 25.31 35.36
N LEU A 16 7.53 25.52 35.99
CA LEU A 16 6.33 24.71 35.74
C LEU A 16 5.69 25.00 34.38
N LEU A 17 5.83 26.22 33.84
CA LEU A 17 5.33 26.55 32.50
C LEU A 17 6.23 25.99 31.39
N PHE A 18 7.54 25.85 31.63
CA PHE A 18 8.48 25.28 30.66
C PHE A 18 8.44 23.74 30.59
N SER A 19 7.91 23.04 31.59
CA SER A 19 7.82 21.57 31.57
C SER A 19 6.58 21.01 30.87
N LEU A 20 5.56 21.84 30.58
CA LEU A 20 4.40 21.43 29.76
C LEU A 20 4.64 21.54 28.24
N GLY A 21 5.76 22.13 27.82
CA GLY A 21 6.08 22.34 26.40
C GLY A 21 6.81 21.18 25.72
N SER A 22 7.19 20.14 26.45
CA SER A 22 7.77 18.91 25.86
C SER A 22 6.66 17.98 25.39
N ALA A 23 5.78 18.48 24.51
CA ALA A 23 5.07 17.59 23.62
C ALA A 23 6.15 16.88 22.82
N ALA A 24 6.32 15.58 23.10
CA ALA A 24 7.13 14.70 22.28
C ALA A 24 6.79 15.02 20.83
N ALA A 25 7.79 15.45 20.07
CA ALA A 25 7.72 15.48 18.62
C ALA A 25 7.58 14.02 18.20
N TYR A 26 6.36 13.50 18.27
CA TYR A 26 5.97 12.32 17.53
C TYR A 26 6.25 12.70 16.09
N ALA A 27 7.29 12.09 15.52
CA ALA A 27 7.49 12.07 14.09
C ALA A 27 6.14 11.70 13.50
N GLN A 28 5.42 12.68 12.95
CA GLN A 28 4.24 12.38 12.16
C GLN A 28 4.72 11.40 11.08
N PRO A 29 4.03 10.28 10.87
CA PRO A 29 4.32 9.44 9.72
C PRO A 29 4.30 10.39 8.53
N GLN A 30 5.40 10.44 7.77
CA GLN A 30 5.58 11.27 6.58
C GLN A 30 4.22 11.41 5.89
N GLU A 31 3.64 12.61 5.90
CA GLU A 31 2.46 12.91 5.10
C GLU A 31 2.82 12.49 3.68
N GLU A 32 2.26 11.38 3.22
CA GLU A 32 2.44 10.93 1.85
C GLU A 32 2.08 12.08 0.95
N LYS A 33 2.99 12.39 0.02
CA LYS A 33 2.82 13.57 -0.82
C LYS A 33 1.46 13.44 -1.50
N PRO A 34 0.62 14.49 -1.51
CA PRO A 34 -0.74 14.41 -2.04
C PRO A 34 -0.76 13.87 -3.48
N ARG A 35 0.29 14.13 -4.26
CA ARG A 35 0.50 13.56 -5.60
C ARG A 35 0.68 12.04 -5.61
N GLU A 36 1.52 11.49 -4.74
CA GLU A 36 1.79 10.04 -4.68
C GLU A 36 0.50 9.29 -4.33
N ARG A 37 -0.27 9.81 -3.38
CA ARG A 37 -1.57 9.25 -3.00
C ARG A 37 -2.61 9.34 -4.12
N GLN A 38 -2.63 10.44 -4.88
CA GLN A 38 -3.50 10.59 -6.05
C GLN A 38 -3.14 9.57 -7.16
N LEU A 39 -1.85 9.38 -7.43
CA LEU A 39 -1.38 8.39 -8.41
C LEU A 39 -1.74 6.97 -8.00
N GLU A 40 -1.53 6.65 -6.72
CA GLU A 40 -1.90 5.35 -6.18
C GLU A 40 -3.41 5.10 -6.30
N ASN A 41 -4.25 6.07 -5.91
CA ASN A 41 -5.69 5.96 -6.01
C ASN A 41 -6.16 5.78 -7.47
N ALA A 42 -5.55 6.50 -8.42
CA ALA A 42 -5.84 6.33 -9.83
C ALA A 42 -5.47 4.92 -10.33
N MET A 43 -4.34 4.39 -9.87
CA MET A 43 -3.94 3.02 -10.21
C MET A 43 -4.88 1.98 -9.59
N LEU A 44 -5.27 2.16 -8.33
CA LEU A 44 -6.26 1.29 -7.67
C LEU A 44 -7.61 1.32 -8.39
N GLN A 45 -8.05 2.48 -8.88
CA GLN A 45 -9.25 2.60 -9.71
C GLN A 45 -9.14 1.80 -11.00
N GLN A 46 -7.96 1.82 -11.65
CA GLN A 46 -7.71 1.01 -12.85
C GLN A 46 -7.70 -0.50 -12.55
N LEU A 47 -7.17 -0.92 -11.40
CA LEU A 47 -7.11 -2.33 -10.98
C LEU A 47 -8.44 -2.84 -10.40
N TYR A 48 -9.36 -1.96 -10.02
CA TYR A 48 -10.61 -2.30 -9.33
C TYR A 48 -11.44 -3.38 -10.01
N PRO A 49 -11.68 -3.36 -11.35
CA PRO A 49 -12.46 -4.41 -12.00
C PRO A 49 -11.85 -5.80 -11.85
N VAL A 50 -10.51 -5.90 -11.96
CA VAL A 50 -9.78 -7.15 -11.82
C VAL A 50 -9.86 -7.64 -10.38
N ILE A 51 -9.53 -6.78 -9.41
CA ILE A 51 -9.62 -7.08 -7.97
C ILE A 51 -11.02 -7.59 -7.61
N ARG A 52 -12.06 -6.87 -8.03
CA ARG A 52 -13.44 -7.23 -7.74
C ARG A 52 -13.79 -8.60 -8.34
N SER A 53 -13.49 -8.82 -9.62
CA SER A 53 -13.80 -10.09 -10.28
C SER A 53 -13.05 -11.28 -9.66
N SER A 54 -11.78 -11.10 -9.29
CA SER A 54 -11.00 -12.15 -8.64
C SER A 54 -11.52 -12.46 -7.24
N LEU A 55 -11.95 -11.45 -6.47
CA LEU A 55 -12.58 -11.71 -5.16
C LEU A 55 -13.94 -12.40 -5.28
N GLN A 56 -14.73 -12.06 -6.30
CA GLN A 56 -15.99 -12.76 -6.60
C GLN A 56 -15.72 -14.25 -6.83
N GLU A 57 -14.68 -14.58 -7.60
CA GLU A 57 -14.29 -15.94 -7.91
C GLU A 57 -13.71 -16.68 -6.70
N ILE A 58 -12.69 -16.11 -6.04
CA ILE A 58 -11.97 -16.72 -4.91
C ILE A 58 -12.93 -17.04 -3.75
N TYR A 59 -13.85 -16.14 -3.43
CA TYR A 59 -14.78 -16.31 -2.32
C TYR A 59 -16.17 -16.79 -2.73
N SER A 60 -16.43 -16.96 -4.03
CA SER A 60 -17.76 -17.30 -4.56
C SER A 60 -18.87 -16.33 -4.10
N GLU A 61 -18.55 -15.03 -4.03
CA GLU A 61 -19.45 -13.96 -3.58
C GLU A 61 -19.97 -13.17 -4.78
N ALA A 62 -21.29 -12.89 -4.85
CA ALA A 62 -21.85 -12.07 -5.93
C ALA A 62 -21.39 -10.59 -5.84
N TYR A 63 -21.22 -10.08 -4.63
CA TYR A 63 -20.86 -8.69 -4.35
C TYR A 63 -19.81 -8.63 -3.23
N PRO A 64 -18.52 -8.90 -3.54
CA PRO A 64 -17.47 -8.84 -2.53
C PRO A 64 -17.30 -7.42 -2.03
N SER A 65 -17.29 -7.27 -0.72
CA SER A 65 -17.02 -6.01 -0.05
C SER A 65 -15.59 -6.01 0.46
N PHE A 66 -14.82 -5.02 0.03
CA PHE A 66 -13.44 -4.79 0.46
C PHE A 66 -13.17 -3.29 0.63
N GLY A 67 -12.08 -2.97 1.32
CA GLY A 67 -11.60 -1.61 1.54
C GLY A 67 -10.14 -1.59 1.96
N CYS A 68 -9.68 -0.45 2.49
CA CYS A 68 -8.30 -0.23 2.95
C CYS A 68 -7.23 -0.49 1.88
N GLU A 69 -7.60 -0.33 0.61
CA GLU A 69 -6.79 -0.73 -0.53
C GLU A 69 -5.48 0.06 -0.58
N ARG A 70 -4.39 -0.68 -0.77
CA ARG A 70 -3.05 -0.12 -0.78
C ARG A 70 -2.14 -0.89 -1.72
N ILE A 71 -1.33 -0.18 -2.48
CA ILE A 71 -0.26 -0.77 -3.27
C ILE A 71 0.90 -1.07 -2.32
N ILE A 72 1.19 -2.36 -2.14
CA ILE A 72 2.27 -2.84 -1.28
C ILE A 72 3.59 -2.84 -2.06
N SER A 73 3.56 -3.26 -3.31
CA SER A 73 4.74 -3.26 -4.17
C SER A 73 4.38 -3.17 -5.65
N ILE A 74 5.30 -2.62 -6.43
CA ILE A 74 5.29 -2.61 -7.90
C ILE A 74 6.67 -3.10 -8.32
N ASN A 75 6.72 -4.19 -9.07
CA ASN A 75 7.97 -4.76 -9.56
C ASN A 75 7.92 -4.86 -11.08
N GLU A 76 8.89 -4.25 -11.74
CA GLU A 76 9.11 -4.45 -13.17
C GLU A 76 9.86 -5.76 -13.39
N ARG A 77 9.44 -6.52 -14.41
CA ARG A 77 10.02 -7.79 -14.81
C ARG A 77 10.15 -7.84 -16.32
N VAL A 78 10.97 -8.77 -16.81
CA VAL A 78 11.17 -9.01 -18.23
C VAL A 78 10.95 -10.48 -18.50
N THR A 79 10.17 -10.81 -19.53
CA THR A 79 9.98 -12.20 -19.98
C THR A 79 11.34 -12.76 -20.45
N MET A 80 11.71 -13.96 -20.01
CA MET A 80 13.00 -14.55 -20.38
C MET A 80 13.12 -14.64 -21.91
N ALA A 81 14.27 -14.22 -22.46
CA ALA A 81 14.67 -14.58 -23.81
C ALA A 81 15.23 -16.02 -23.75
N GLU A 82 14.69 -16.95 -24.53
CA GLU A 82 15.07 -18.35 -24.43
C GLU A 82 16.50 -18.57 -24.95
N ASP A 83 17.39 -19.03 -24.08
CA ASP A 83 18.50 -19.91 -24.44
C ASP A 83 17.99 -21.34 -24.13
N SER A 84 17.83 -22.16 -25.18
CA SER A 84 17.42 -23.59 -25.20
C SER A 84 15.99 -23.90 -25.70
N GLN A 85 15.95 -24.31 -26.97
CA GLN A 85 14.94 -25.13 -27.67
C GLN A 85 13.83 -25.71 -26.77
N HIS A 86 12.69 -25.02 -26.58
CA HIS A 86 11.32 -25.57 -26.54
C HIS A 86 10.25 -24.53 -26.09
N ALA A 87 10.34 -23.26 -26.50
CA ALA A 87 9.25 -22.32 -26.26
C ALA A 87 7.99 -22.71 -27.07
N SER A 88 6.91 -23.03 -26.35
CA SER A 88 5.57 -23.21 -26.95
C SER A 88 5.07 -21.87 -27.50
N PRO A 89 4.47 -21.80 -28.70
CA PRO A 89 4.31 -20.54 -29.46
C PRO A 89 3.31 -19.52 -28.91
N VAL A 90 2.75 -19.71 -27.71
CA VAL A 90 1.54 -19.02 -27.26
C VAL A 90 1.77 -18.13 -26.03
N ASP A 91 2.88 -18.31 -25.31
CA ASP A 91 3.14 -17.59 -24.06
C ASP A 91 4.11 -16.42 -24.27
N ALA A 92 3.54 -15.21 -24.26
CA ALA A 92 4.20 -13.91 -24.15
C ALA A 92 5.05 -13.41 -25.34
N MET A 93 5.01 -12.09 -25.54
CA MET A 93 5.89 -11.38 -26.46
C MET A 93 7.32 -11.45 -25.89
N HIS A 94 8.17 -12.31 -26.46
CA HIS A 94 9.57 -12.49 -26.06
C HIS A 94 10.30 -11.16 -25.82
N GLY A 95 10.98 -11.05 -24.67
CA GLY A 95 11.72 -9.84 -24.27
C GLY A 95 10.84 -8.65 -23.87
N ALA A 96 9.53 -8.83 -23.67
CA ALA A 96 8.66 -7.77 -23.20
C ALA A 96 8.78 -7.53 -21.70
N THR A 97 8.69 -6.26 -21.31
CA THR A 97 8.54 -5.82 -19.92
C THR A 97 7.11 -6.06 -19.45
N TYR A 98 6.95 -6.59 -18.25
CA TYR A 98 5.68 -6.69 -17.54
C TYR A 98 5.82 -6.24 -16.08
N PHE A 99 4.69 -6.01 -15.42
CA PHE A 99 4.65 -5.53 -14.04
C PHE A 99 3.97 -6.55 -13.12
N GLU A 100 4.55 -6.75 -11.94
CA GLU A 100 3.95 -7.47 -10.82
C GLU A 100 3.56 -6.45 -9.75
N ILE A 101 2.27 -6.27 -9.52
CA ILE A 101 1.72 -5.34 -8.53
C ILE A 101 1.13 -6.14 -7.38
N THR A 102 1.57 -5.89 -6.15
CA THR A 102 0.93 -6.47 -4.96
C THR A 102 0.01 -5.44 -4.33
N VAL A 103 -1.26 -5.80 -4.17
CA VAL A 103 -2.32 -4.96 -3.59
C VAL A 103 -2.79 -5.59 -2.28
N GLY A 104 -2.76 -4.80 -1.21
CA GLY A 104 -3.31 -5.15 0.09
C GLY A 104 -4.75 -4.66 0.20
N LEU A 105 -5.63 -5.47 0.77
CA LEU A 105 -7.05 -5.21 0.93
C LEU A 105 -7.52 -5.67 2.32
N CYS A 106 -8.59 -5.07 2.82
CA CYS A 106 -9.34 -5.53 3.99
C CYS A 106 -10.69 -6.02 3.54
N LYS A 107 -11.05 -7.26 3.87
CA LYS A 107 -12.40 -7.76 3.65
C LYS A 107 -13.34 -7.24 4.73
N GLY A 108 -14.64 -7.20 4.44
CA GLY A 108 -15.67 -6.88 5.45
C GLY A 108 -15.67 -7.81 6.67
N SER A 109 -15.12 -9.02 6.56
CA SER A 109 -14.91 -9.96 7.67
C SER A 109 -13.80 -9.53 8.65
N GLY A 110 -12.97 -8.56 8.27
CA GLY A 110 -11.76 -8.16 9.01
C GLY A 110 -10.47 -8.84 8.55
N GLU A 111 -10.56 -9.80 7.62
CA GLU A 111 -9.40 -10.46 7.03
C GLU A 111 -8.57 -9.46 6.20
N LYS A 112 -7.24 -9.57 6.28
CA LYS A 112 -6.32 -8.82 5.42
C LYS A 112 -5.88 -9.72 4.29
N ILE A 113 -6.01 -9.23 3.07
CA ILE A 113 -5.75 -10.00 1.86
C ILE A 113 -4.63 -9.32 1.08
N GLU A 114 -3.77 -10.12 0.46
CA GLU A 114 -2.80 -9.67 -0.52
C GLU A 114 -3.05 -10.35 -1.86
N LEU A 115 -3.23 -9.54 -2.89
CA LEU A 115 -3.37 -9.98 -4.27
C LEU A 115 -2.13 -9.56 -5.04
N ARG A 116 -1.47 -10.51 -5.72
CA ARG A 116 -0.45 -10.18 -6.71
C ARG A 116 -1.06 -10.25 -8.09
N LEU A 117 -0.93 -9.15 -8.84
CA LEU A 117 -1.43 -8.98 -10.19
C LEU A 117 -0.27 -8.91 -11.18
N LYS A 118 -0.42 -9.54 -12.34
CA LYS A 118 0.56 -9.55 -13.43
C LYS A 118 -0.09 -9.27 -14.78
N ASN A 119 0.67 -8.72 -15.71
CA ASN A 119 0.23 -8.42 -17.07
C ASN A 119 1.22 -8.93 -18.15
N ASP A 120 1.78 -10.12 -17.96
CA ASP A 120 2.72 -10.78 -18.86
C ASP A 120 2.05 -11.42 -20.11
N THR A 121 0.73 -11.30 -20.25
CA THR A 121 -0.01 -11.81 -21.39
C THR A 121 0.02 -10.84 -22.58
N PRO A 122 -0.20 -11.33 -23.83
CA PRO A 122 -0.22 -10.46 -25.02
C PRO A 122 -1.29 -9.36 -24.99
N THR A 123 -2.33 -9.49 -24.17
CA THR A 123 -3.39 -8.47 -24.02
C THR A 123 -2.96 -7.33 -23.09
N ALA A 124 -1.83 -7.48 -22.38
CA ALA A 124 -1.35 -6.58 -21.32
C ALA A 124 -2.38 -6.31 -20.22
N GLN A 125 -3.39 -7.17 -20.08
CA GLN A 125 -4.40 -7.07 -19.03
C GLN A 125 -3.87 -7.68 -17.74
N TYR A 126 -4.16 -7.02 -16.62
CA TYR A 126 -3.82 -7.54 -15.31
C TYR A 126 -4.73 -8.72 -14.94
N TYR A 127 -4.15 -9.78 -14.38
CA TYR A 127 -4.86 -10.88 -13.74
C TYR A 127 -4.18 -11.21 -12.39
N VAL A 128 -4.93 -11.82 -11.47
CA VAL A 128 -4.37 -12.27 -10.19
C VAL A 128 -3.64 -13.59 -10.39
N ASP A 129 -2.35 -13.64 -10.06
CA ASP A 129 -1.56 -14.88 -10.11
C ASP A 129 -1.42 -15.53 -8.73
N VAL A 130 -1.47 -14.73 -7.66
CA VAL A 130 -1.30 -15.19 -6.28
C VAL A 130 -2.22 -14.44 -5.33
N PHE A 131 -2.81 -15.18 -4.38
CA PHE A 131 -3.67 -14.68 -3.30
C PHE A 131 -3.17 -15.23 -1.96
N HIS A 132 -3.10 -14.35 -0.95
CA HIS A 132 -2.78 -14.72 0.42
C HIS A 132 -3.72 -14.02 1.42
N VAL A 133 -4.07 -14.74 2.49
CA VAL A 133 -4.74 -14.19 3.68
C VAL A 133 -3.69 -14.01 4.78
N ARG A 134 -3.69 -12.84 5.43
CA ARG A 134 -2.81 -12.47 6.55
C ARG A 134 -3.55 -12.45 7.88
#